data_AF-A0A835Z3Q6-F1
#
_entry.id   AF-A0A835Z3Q6-F1
#
_cell.length_a   1.000
_cell.length_b   1.000
_cell.length_c   1.000
_cell.angle_alpha   90.00
_cell.angle_beta   90.00
_cell.angle_gamma   90.00
#
_symmetry.space_group_name_H-M   'P 1'
#
loop_
_entity.id
_entity.type
_entity.pdbx_description
1 polymer ?
#
loop_
_entity_poly.entity_id
_entity_poly.type
_entity_poly.pdbx_seq_one_letter_code
_entity_poly.pdbx_strand_id
1 'polypeptide(L)'
;MVDAEQHWCVRAHPSAFVGGVSGYSVSQFGGWVQFPTGQFSNGHQQHGRHSIMIGGKHYYVHRLVAHTHLPPTDDPNKTIVNHMDGNPSNNDFTNLEWVTTGENNRHAHATGPCYNRREQQARARDGTLPPPPRTHVLSQRDEDTDVSV
;
A
#
# COMPACT_ATOMS: atom_id res chain seq x y z
N MET A 1 -20.53 17.89 -1.02
CA MET A 1 -19.68 17.87 0.18
C MET A 1 -19.81 16.47 0.74
N VAL A 2 -18.80 15.63 0.57
CA VAL A 2 -18.82 14.25 1.08
C VAL A 2 -18.40 14.29 2.55
N ASP A 3 -19.26 13.74 3.41
CA ASP A 3 -19.21 13.81 4.86
C ASP A 3 -17.87 13.31 5.45
N ALA A 4 -17.32 14.13 6.35
CA ALA A 4 -16.08 13.90 7.07
C ALA A 4 -16.22 12.89 8.24
N GLU A 5 -17.16 11.96 8.13
CA GLU A 5 -17.60 11.11 9.25
C GLU A 5 -17.30 9.61 9.09
N GLN A 6 -16.55 9.17 8.07
CA GLN A 6 -16.14 7.76 7.97
C GLN A 6 -14.87 7.43 8.78
N HIS A 7 -14.93 7.70 10.09
CA HIS A 7 -14.14 7.04 11.14
C HIS A 7 -12.64 7.39 11.19
N TRP A 8 -12.33 8.54 11.80
CA TRP A 8 -10.99 8.94 12.22
C TRP A 8 -10.50 8.16 13.47
N CYS A 9 -10.39 6.82 13.43
CA CYS A 9 -9.63 6.14 14.50
C CYS A 9 -8.13 6.31 14.21
N VAL A 10 -7.59 7.44 14.66
CA VAL A 10 -6.17 7.71 14.62
C VAL A 10 -5.60 7.29 15.97
N ARG A 11 -4.65 6.36 15.97
CA ARG A 11 -3.92 5.96 17.18
C ARG A 11 -2.53 6.55 17.16
N ALA A 12 -2.04 6.97 18.32
CA ALA A 12 -0.67 7.43 18.46
C ALA A 12 0.28 6.28 18.11
N HIS A 13 1.17 6.52 17.15
CA HIS A 13 2.19 5.54 16.80
C HIS A 13 3.28 5.56 17.87
N PRO A 14 3.72 4.40 18.40
CA PRO A 14 4.77 4.39 19.39
C PRO A 14 6.07 4.96 18.80
N SER A 15 6.68 5.92 19.50
CA SER A 15 7.87 6.63 19.04
C SER A 15 9.08 5.70 18.86
N ALA A 16 9.13 4.60 19.63
CA ALA A 16 10.19 3.59 19.54
C ALA A 16 10.36 3.03 18.12
N PHE A 17 9.27 2.89 17.36
CA PHE A 17 9.31 2.37 15.99
C PHE A 17 9.68 3.42 14.94
N VAL A 18 9.51 4.70 15.26
CA VAL A 18 9.77 5.82 14.35
C VAL A 18 11.03 6.57 14.75
N GLY A 19 12.06 5.83 15.20
CA GLY A 19 13.36 6.40 15.54
C GLY A 19 13.34 7.37 16.73
N GLY A 20 12.38 7.22 17.64
CA GLY A 20 12.24 8.06 18.84
C GLY A 20 11.40 9.32 18.61
N VAL A 21 10.87 9.56 17.41
CA VAL A 21 10.06 10.76 17.15
C VAL A 21 8.61 10.52 17.61
N SER A 22 8.09 11.41 18.47
CA SER A 22 6.75 11.33 19.06
C SER A 22 5.77 12.33 18.42
N GLY A 23 4.47 12.15 18.68
CA GLY A 23 3.42 13.06 18.22
C GLY A 23 2.87 12.72 16.82
N TYR A 24 3.20 11.55 16.30
CA TYR A 24 2.65 11.01 15.07
C TYR A 24 1.49 10.07 15.39
N SER A 25 0.45 10.17 14.60
CA SER A 25 -0.72 9.31 14.74
C SER A 25 -1.06 8.71 13.39
N VAL A 26 -1.49 7.45 13.37
CA VAL A 26 -1.77 6.71 12.13
C VAL A 26 -3.22 6.26 12.10
N SER A 27 -3.89 6.54 10.99
CA SER A 27 -5.25 6.11 10.70
C SER A 27 -5.29 4.62 10.40
N GLN A 28 -6.33 3.94 10.87
CA GLN A 28 -6.60 2.55 10.54
C GLN A 28 -7.03 2.36 9.07
N PHE A 29 -7.57 3.42 8.44
CA PHE A 29 -8.05 3.43 7.05
C PHE A 29 -7.16 4.28 6.16
N GLY A 30 -6.85 3.78 4.97
CA GLY A 30 -6.08 4.46 3.92
C GLY A 30 -4.61 4.72 4.26
N GLY A 31 -4.20 4.52 5.51
CA GLY A 31 -2.84 4.76 5.98
C GLY A 31 -2.48 6.23 6.15
N TRP A 32 -3.46 7.10 6.41
CA TRP A 32 -3.20 8.52 6.70
C TRP A 32 -2.37 8.68 7.97
N VAL A 33 -1.27 9.43 7.85
CA VAL A 33 -0.40 9.78 8.98
C VAL A 33 -0.60 11.25 9.33
N GLN A 34 -0.92 11.51 10.59
CA GLN A 34 -0.98 12.84 11.17
C GLN A 34 0.40 13.21 11.74
N PHE A 35 0.91 14.36 11.33
CA PHE A 35 2.13 14.95 11.86
C PHE A 35 1.85 15.70 13.17
N PRO A 36 2.87 15.93 14.01
CA PRO A 36 2.75 16.78 15.21
C PRO A 36 2.23 18.20 14.93
N THR A 37 2.40 18.68 13.69
CA THR A 37 1.89 19.97 13.21
C THR A 37 0.38 19.99 12.97
N GLY A 38 -0.30 18.84 13.08
CA GLY A 38 -1.72 18.66 12.78
C GLY A 38 -2.03 18.36 11.31
N GLN A 39 -1.04 18.40 10.42
CA GLN A 39 -1.20 18.06 9.00
C GLN A 39 -1.33 16.56 8.79
N PHE A 40 -2.04 16.15 7.74
CA PHE A 40 -2.20 14.75 7.34
C PHE A 40 -1.51 14.49 6.01
N SER A 41 -0.91 13.30 5.86
CA SER A 41 -0.35 12.85 4.58
C SER A 41 -0.38 11.34 4.46
N ASN A 42 -0.61 10.84 3.24
CA ASN A 42 -0.35 9.46 2.84
C ASN A 42 1.10 9.25 2.37
N GLY A 43 1.93 10.30 2.47
CA GLY A 43 3.29 10.29 1.97
C GLY A 43 3.37 10.28 0.45
N HIS A 44 4.51 9.84 -0.06
CA HIS A 44 4.80 9.69 -1.46
C HIS A 44 4.45 8.28 -1.94
N GLN A 45 3.67 8.19 -3.02
CA GLN A 45 3.32 6.94 -3.67
C GLN A 45 4.27 6.66 -4.84
N GLN A 46 4.96 5.51 -4.81
CA GLN A 46 5.80 5.04 -5.90
C GLN A 46 5.48 3.57 -6.20
N HIS A 47 5.19 3.23 -7.47
CA HIS A 47 4.80 1.87 -7.87
C HIS A 47 3.66 1.27 -7.03
N GLY A 48 2.67 2.09 -6.68
CA GLY A 48 1.54 1.66 -5.84
C GLY A 48 1.85 1.53 -4.35
N ARG A 49 3.08 1.77 -3.90
CA ARG A 49 3.47 1.70 -2.48
C ARG A 49 3.54 3.09 -1.88
N HIS A 50 2.92 3.27 -0.72
CA HIS A 50 2.96 4.53 0.03
C HIS A 50 4.14 4.56 1.01
N SER A 51 4.92 5.63 0.98
CA SER A 51 6.08 5.85 1.84
C SER A 51 6.09 7.27 2.40
N ILE A 52 6.42 7.43 3.67
CA ILE A 52 6.45 8.72 4.35
C ILE A 52 7.81 8.95 5.02
N MET A 53 8.26 10.20 5.02
CA MET A 53 9.48 10.57 5.73
C MET A 53 9.12 11.05 7.15
N ILE A 54 9.69 10.40 8.16
CA ILE A 54 9.54 10.81 9.56
C ILE A 54 10.93 10.87 10.19
N GLY A 55 11.28 12.01 10.81
CA GLY A 55 12.60 12.19 11.44
C GLY A 55 13.79 11.94 10.50
N GLY A 56 13.64 12.22 9.20
CA GLY A 56 14.69 12.01 8.18
C GLY A 56 14.84 10.55 7.70
N LYS A 57 13.97 9.63 8.11
CA LYS A 57 13.95 8.24 7.64
C LYS A 57 12.66 7.94 6.87
N HIS A 58 12.78 7.08 5.86
CA HIS A 58 11.62 6.61 5.08
C HIS A 58 10.96 5.42 5.75
N TYR A 59 9.65 5.49 5.91
CA TYR A 59 8.81 4.42 6.45
C TYR A 59 7.70 4.08 5.46
N TYR A 60 7.39 2.80 5.31
CA TYR A 60 6.24 2.37 4.52
C TYR A 60 4.96 2.51 5.34
N VAL A 61 3.94 3.08 4.72
CA VAL A 61 2.67 3.38 5.38
C VAL A 61 1.97 2.11 5.88
N HIS A 62 1.88 1.06 5.06
CA HIS A 62 1.30 -0.22 5.48
C HIS A 62 1.97 -0.80 6.75
N ARG A 63 3.28 -0.60 6.93
CA ARG A 63 3.98 -1.08 8.14
C ARG A 63 3.60 -0.27 9.37
N LEU A 64 3.46 1.04 9.21
CA LEU A 64 3.02 1.92 10.31
C LEU A 64 1.59 1.57 10.74
N VAL A 65 0.69 1.32 9.79
CA VAL A 65 -0.68 0.87 10.06
C VAL A 65 -0.67 -0.48 10.78
N ALA A 66 0.06 -1.46 10.26
CA ALA A 66 0.18 -2.79 10.85
C ALA A 66 0.68 -2.74 12.30
N HIS A 67 1.77 -2.03 12.58
CA HIS A 67 2.31 -1.92 13.94
C HIS A 67 1.39 -1.20 14.93
N THR A 68 0.47 -0.37 14.44
CA THR A 68 -0.43 0.44 15.30
C THR A 68 -1.77 -0.26 15.56
N HIS A 69 -2.29 -0.97 14.55
CA HIS A 69 -3.66 -1.46 14.55
C HIS A 69 -3.75 -2.99 14.51
N LEU A 70 -2.75 -3.69 13.99
CA LEU A 70 -2.73 -5.15 14.08
C LEU A 70 -2.22 -5.59 15.46
N PRO A 71 -2.85 -6.60 16.07
CA PRO A 71 -2.31 -7.19 17.28
C PRO A 71 -0.94 -7.81 16.99
N PRO A 72 0.01 -7.78 17.96
CA PRO A 72 1.24 -8.52 17.83
C PRO A 72 0.92 -10.00 17.68
N THR A 73 1.68 -10.68 16.83
CA THR A 73 1.58 -12.12 16.64
C THR A 73 2.47 -12.85 17.64
N ASP A 74 1.98 -13.95 18.21
CA ASP A 74 2.76 -14.81 19.11
C ASP A 74 3.83 -15.64 18.36
N ASP A 75 3.76 -15.67 17.02
CA ASP A 75 4.74 -16.37 16.19
C ASP A 75 5.91 -15.43 15.86
N PRO A 76 7.12 -15.68 16.41
CA PRO A 76 8.28 -14.82 16.17
C PRO A 76 8.74 -14.81 14.70
N ASN A 77 8.27 -15.76 13.89
CA ASN A 77 8.63 -15.83 12.47
C ASN A 77 7.77 -14.91 11.60
N LYS A 78 6.61 -14.45 12.10
CA LYS A 78 5.66 -13.61 11.37
C LYS A 78 6.03 -12.13 11.47
N THR A 79 7.10 -11.78 10.76
CA THR A 79 7.71 -10.44 10.80
C THR A 79 7.38 -9.57 9.59
N ILE A 80 6.73 -10.12 8.57
CA ILE A 80 6.44 -9.42 7.31
C ILE A 80 4.96 -9.03 7.27
N VAL A 81 4.67 -7.83 6.78
CA VAL A 81 3.29 -7.38 6.50
C VAL A 81 2.92 -7.73 5.07
N ASN A 82 1.88 -8.53 4.88
CA ASN A 82 1.31 -8.87 3.57
C ASN A 82 -0.02 -8.13 3.33
N HIS A 83 -0.33 -7.87 2.06
CA HIS A 83 -1.62 -7.32 1.63
C HIS A 83 -2.47 -8.48 1.10
N MET A 84 -3.60 -8.77 1.73
CA MET A 84 -4.43 -9.94 1.40
C MET A 84 -5.04 -9.85 -0.01
N ASP A 85 -5.38 -8.65 -0.47
CA ASP A 85 -5.91 -8.39 -1.81
C ASP A 85 -4.82 -8.32 -2.90
N GLY A 86 -3.54 -8.38 -2.54
CA GLY A 86 -2.41 -8.21 -3.45
C GLY A 86 -2.26 -6.79 -4.01
N ASN A 87 -3.00 -5.80 -3.50
CA ASN A 87 -2.92 -4.40 -3.93
C ASN A 87 -2.09 -3.56 -2.94
N PRO A 88 -0.87 -3.13 -3.30
CA PRO A 88 0.02 -2.38 -2.41
C PRO A 88 -0.49 -0.97 -2.05
N SER A 89 -1.53 -0.47 -2.71
CA SER A 89 -2.14 0.84 -2.43
C SER A 89 -3.25 0.77 -1.39
N ASN A 90 -3.79 -0.43 -1.11
CA ASN A 90 -4.82 -0.64 -0.11
C ASN A 90 -4.19 -0.89 1.27
N ASN A 91 -3.90 0.20 1.99
CA ASN A 91 -3.27 0.16 3.31
C ASN A 91 -4.26 -0.02 4.47
N ASP A 92 -5.50 -0.43 4.22
CA ASP A 92 -6.48 -0.62 5.29
C ASP A 92 -6.02 -1.71 6.24
N PHE A 93 -6.13 -1.49 7.55
CA PHE A 93 -5.64 -2.46 8.55
C PHE A 93 -6.29 -3.84 8.38
N THR A 94 -7.55 -3.89 7.93
CA THR A 94 -8.29 -5.13 7.64
C THR A 94 -7.78 -5.86 6.42
N ASN A 95 -7.00 -5.21 5.55
CA ASN A 95 -6.36 -5.79 4.38
C ASN A 95 -4.92 -6.26 4.66
N LEU A 96 -4.40 -6.02 5.87
CA LEU A 96 -3.03 -6.32 6.25
C LEU A 96 -2.97 -7.51 7.21
N GLU A 97 -1.95 -8.35 7.04
CA GLU A 97 -1.71 -9.49 7.93
C GLU A 97 -0.20 -9.68 8.20
N TRP A 98 0.12 -10.25 9.36
CA TRP A 98 1.49 -10.68 9.68
C TRP A 98 1.73 -12.08 9.11
N VAL A 99 2.73 -12.20 8.25
CA VAL A 99 3.12 -13.45 7.62
C VAL A 99 4.61 -13.74 7.83
N THR A 100 4.97 -15.01 7.78
CA THR A 100 6.37 -15.44 7.73
C THR A 100 6.98 -15.15 6.36
N THR A 101 8.30 -15.09 6.27
CA THR A 101 8.99 -14.97 4.97
C THR A 101 8.62 -16.10 4.01
N GLY A 102 8.44 -17.32 4.52
CA GLY A 102 8.01 -18.47 3.71
C GLY A 102 6.60 -18.30 3.15
N GLU A 103 5.66 -17.83 3.97
CA GLU A 103 4.28 -17.54 3.53
C GLU A 103 4.24 -16.40 2.53
N ASN A 104 4.97 -15.31 2.77
CA ASN A 104 5.05 -14.18 1.85
C ASN A 104 5.60 -14.60 0.48
N ASN A 105 6.65 -15.43 0.46
CA ASN A 105 7.21 -15.93 -0.80
C ASN A 105 6.22 -16.85 -1.52
N ARG A 106 5.57 -17.79 -0.81
CA ARG A 106 4.53 -18.64 -1.41
C ARG A 106 3.37 -17.83 -1.96
N HIS A 107 2.91 -16.81 -1.23
CA HIS A 107 1.85 -15.92 -1.67
C HIS A 107 2.29 -15.09 -2.89
N ALA A 108 3.51 -14.57 -2.91
CA ALA A 108 4.05 -13.89 -4.10
C ALA A 108 4.14 -14.82 -5.32
N HIS A 109 4.45 -16.10 -5.13
CA HIS A 109 4.44 -17.10 -6.20
C HIS A 109 3.03 -17.49 -6.66
N ALA A 110 2.05 -17.51 -5.77
CA ALA A 110 0.67 -17.90 -6.06
C ALA A 110 -0.19 -16.74 -6.62
N THR A 111 -0.01 -15.53 -6.08
CA THR A 111 -0.82 -14.33 -6.35
C THR A 111 -0.11 -13.34 -7.27
N GLY A 112 1.22 -13.40 -7.36
CA GLY A 112 1.96 -12.57 -8.30
C GLY A 112 1.61 -12.96 -9.75
N PRO A 113 1.52 -12.00 -10.69
CA PRO A 113 1.54 -12.34 -12.10
C PRO A 113 2.89 -13.03 -12.34
N CYS A 114 2.85 -14.35 -12.52
CA CYS A 114 3.97 -15.21 -12.88
C CYS A 114 5.12 -14.38 -13.49
N TYR A 115 6.21 -14.21 -12.73
CA TYR A 115 7.42 -13.58 -13.24
C TYR A 115 8.09 -14.56 -14.19
N ASN A 116 7.48 -14.72 -15.36
CA ASN A 116 8.08 -15.21 -16.57
C ASN A 116 7.65 -14.21 -17.63
N ARG A 117 8.48 -13.18 -17.84
CA ARG A 117 8.38 -12.28 -19.00
C ARG A 117 8.22 -13.08 -20.31
N ARG A 118 8.79 -14.30 -20.35
CA ARG A 118 8.63 -15.29 -21.43
C ARG A 118 7.24 -15.95 -21.51
N GLU A 119 6.60 -16.27 -20.38
CA GLU A 119 5.24 -16.85 -20.38
C GLU A 119 4.17 -15.81 -20.70
N GLN A 120 4.34 -14.56 -20.26
CA GLN A 120 3.43 -13.47 -20.65
C GLN A 120 3.48 -13.21 -22.17
N GLN A 121 4.69 -13.24 -22.76
CA GLN A 121 4.86 -13.14 -24.22
C GLN A 121 4.37 -14.39 -24.96
N ALA A 122 4.47 -15.59 -24.38
CA ALA A 122 3.98 -16.84 -24.97
C ALA A 122 2.45 -16.91 -24.96
N ARG A 123 1.79 -16.57 -23.83
CA ARG A 123 0.33 -16.55 -23.71
C ARG A 123 -0.34 -15.49 -24.61
N ALA A 124 0.33 -14.37 -24.85
CA ALA A 124 -0.15 -13.34 -25.80
C ALA A 124 -0.08 -13.78 -27.28
N ARG A 125 0.72 -14.80 -27.62
CA ARG A 125 0.85 -15.32 -28.99
C ARG A 125 -0.19 -16.39 -29.35
N ASP A 126 -0.72 -17.11 -28.35
CA ASP A 126 -1.63 -18.26 -28.51
C ASP A 126 -3.13 -17.87 -28.47
N GLY A 127 -3.45 -16.61 -28.16
CA GLY A 127 -4.79 -16.03 -28.36
C GLY A 127 -5.92 -16.56 -27.45
N THR A 128 -5.66 -17.43 -26.48
CA THR A 128 -6.73 -18.13 -25.72
C THR A 128 -7.24 -17.43 -24.45
N LEU A 129 -6.75 -16.25 -24.09
CA LEU A 129 -7.32 -15.49 -22.96
C LEU A 129 -7.00 -13.99 -23.09
N PRO A 130 -7.95 -13.08 -22.84
CA PRO A 130 -7.65 -11.66 -22.83
C PRO A 130 -6.58 -11.34 -21.77
N PRO A 131 -5.68 -10.37 -22.03
CA PRO A 131 -4.71 -9.92 -21.03
C PRO A 131 -5.44 -9.50 -19.75
N PRO A 132 -4.80 -9.63 -18.56
CA PRO A 132 -5.43 -9.16 -17.33
C PRO A 132 -5.87 -7.70 -17.51
N PRO A 133 -7.03 -7.30 -16.95
CA PRO A 133 -7.58 -5.98 -17.17
C PRO A 133 -6.49 -4.97 -16.88
N ARG A 134 -6.11 -4.24 -17.94
CA ARG A 134 -5.23 -3.09 -17.84
C ARG A 134 -5.95 -2.18 -16.86
N THR A 135 -5.48 -2.08 -15.63
CA THR A 135 -5.99 -1.08 -14.70
C THR A 135 -5.68 0.25 -15.37
N HIS A 136 -6.68 0.81 -16.05
CA HIS A 136 -6.64 2.13 -16.60
C HIS A 136 -6.58 3.06 -15.39
N VAL A 137 -5.36 3.35 -14.94
CA VAL A 137 -5.09 4.62 -14.30
C VAL A 137 -5.47 5.63 -15.38
N LEU A 138 -6.64 6.25 -15.19
CA LEU A 138 -7.04 7.45 -15.90
C LEU A 138 -6.01 8.53 -15.52
N SER A 139 -4.83 8.50 -16.13
CA SER A 139 -4.00 9.69 -16.24
C SER A 139 -4.64 10.52 -17.34
N GLN A 140 -5.58 11.37 -16.95
CA GLN A 140 -5.86 12.56 -17.71
C GLN A 140 -4.53 13.28 -17.90
N ARG A 141 -4.12 13.43 -19.16
CA ARG A 141 -3.29 14.54 -19.62
C ARG A 141 -3.23 14.53 -21.14
N ASP A 142 -3.60 15.69 -21.65
CA ASP A 142 -3.09 16.36 -22.83
C ASP A 142 -3.47 15.75 -24.18
N GLU A 143 -4.52 16.29 -24.82
CA GLU A 143 -4.46 16.63 -26.24
C GLU A 143 -5.12 18.00 -26.46
N ASP A 144 -4.24 18.99 -26.58
CA ASP A 144 -4.41 20.24 -27.29
C ASP A 144 -4.47 19.94 -28.81
N THR A 145 -5.14 20.78 -29.60
CA THR A 145 -5.27 20.77 -31.09
C THR A 145 -6.31 19.76 -31.64
N ASP A 146 -7.34 20.12 -32.40
CA ASP A 146 -7.35 20.95 -33.61
C ASP A 146 -8.75 21.53 -33.89
N VAL A 147 -8.79 22.82 -34.22
CA VAL A 147 -9.94 23.52 -34.80
C VAL A 147 -9.72 23.55 -36.31
N SER A 148 -10.62 22.91 -37.06
CA SER A 148 -10.96 23.17 -38.47
C SER A 148 -12.26 22.40 -38.75
N VAL A 149 -13.36 23.00 -39.21
CA VAL A 149 -13.59 23.76 -40.45
C VAL A 149 -14.69 24.79 -40.26
#